data_AF-A0A6L3XXW8-F1
#
_entry.id   AF-A0A6L3XXW8-F1
#
_cell.length_a   1.000
_cell.length_b   1.000
_cell.length_c   1.000
_cell.angle_alpha   90.00
_cell.angle_beta   90.00
_cell.angle_gamma   90.00
#
_symmetry.space_group_name_H-M   'P 1'
#
loop_
_entity.id
_entity.type
_entity.pdbx_description
1 polymer ?
#
loop_
_entity_poly.entity_id
_entity_poly.type
_entity_poly.pdbx_seq_one_letter_code
_entity_poly.pdbx_strand_id
1 'polypeptide(L)'
;LLMPAAGSESHLAILSLFWGVAIMIIGLGMQVKVLALAPDATDVAMSLFSGIFNLGIGAGALVGNQISLHVSMSAIGYLGAIPALIALIWSVLIFRKWPVAMEEQSSHG
;
A
#
# COMPACT_ATOMS: atom_id res chain seq x y z
N LEU A 1 20.54 32.25 -11.18
CA LEU A 1 19.15 32.36 -11.70
C LEU A 1 18.30 31.09 -11.53
N LEU A 2 18.81 29.97 -10.97
CA LEU A 2 18.02 28.74 -10.74
C LEU A 2 17.83 28.35 -9.27
N MET A 3 18.38 29.12 -8.33
CA MET A 3 18.37 28.76 -6.91
C MET A 3 17.12 29.17 -6.10
N PRO A 4 16.33 30.21 -6.46
CA PRO A 4 15.11 30.50 -5.70
C PRO A 4 13.92 29.59 -6.08
N ALA A 5 14.03 28.81 -7.15
CA ALA A 5 12.98 27.88 -7.60
C ALA A 5 13.06 26.48 -6.93
N ALA A 6 14.13 26.19 -6.19
CA ALA A 6 14.43 24.87 -5.64
C ALA A 6 13.78 24.56 -4.27
N GLY A 7 12.88 25.42 -3.77
CA GLY A 7 12.27 25.24 -2.43
C GLY A 7 11.30 24.05 -2.33
N SER A 8 10.74 23.58 -3.45
CA SER A 8 9.72 22.52 -3.48
C SER A 8 10.25 21.14 -3.85
N GLU A 9 11.41 21.04 -4.49
CA GLU A 9 12.00 19.74 -4.91
C GLU A 9 12.38 18.87 -3.72
N SER A 10 12.97 19.48 -2.69
CA SER A 10 13.32 18.78 -1.44
C SER A 10 12.09 18.22 -0.73
N HIS A 11 10.99 18.98 -0.68
CA HIS A 11 9.73 18.53 -0.09
C HIS A 11 9.13 17.34 -0.85
N LEU A 12 9.15 17.39 -2.19
CA LEU A 12 8.68 16.29 -3.03
C LEU A 12 9.59 15.06 -2.92
N ALA A 13 10.91 15.24 -2.81
CA ALA A 13 11.87 14.16 -2.63
C ALA A 13 11.70 13.47 -1.26
N ILE A 14 11.51 14.24 -0.19
CA ILE A 14 11.22 13.67 1.13
C ILE A 14 9.88 12.94 1.10
N LEU A 15 8.84 13.56 0.52
CA LEU A 15 7.53 12.96 0.39
C LEU A 15 7.58 11.63 -0.38
N SER A 16 8.29 11.58 -1.52
CA SER A 16 8.40 10.37 -2.34
C SER A 16 9.17 9.25 -1.63
N LEU A 17 10.20 9.59 -0.84
CA LEU A 17 10.91 8.63 0.00
C LEU A 17 9.97 7.99 1.02
N PHE A 18 9.22 8.79 1.78
CA PHE A 18 8.24 8.28 2.74
C PHE A 18 7.17 7.45 2.05
N TRP A 19 6.70 7.89 0.89
CA TRP A 19 5.68 7.18 0.12
C TRP A 19 6.16 5.80 -0.35
N GLY A 20 7.39 5.73 -0.87
CA GLY A 20 8.01 4.48 -1.31
C GLY A 20 8.22 3.49 -0.16
N VAL A 21 8.76 3.96 0.97
CA VAL A 21 8.94 3.14 2.17
C VAL A 21 7.60 2.62 2.70
N ALA A 22 6.57 3.48 2.77
CA ALA A 22 5.25 3.11 3.24
C ALA A 22 4.63 2.00 2.37
N ILE A 23 4.66 2.13 1.04
CA ILE A 23 4.12 1.09 0.14
C ILE A 23 4.89 -0.21 0.25
N MET A 24 6.22 -0.17 0.37
CA MET A 24 7.02 -1.37 0.56
C MET A 24 6.65 -2.11 1.85
N ILE A 25 6.53 -1.39 2.96
CA ILE A 25 6.16 -1.98 4.26
C ILE A 25 4.75 -2.59 4.19
N ILE A 26 3.79 -1.88 3.59
CA ILE A 26 2.41 -2.39 3.43
C ILE A 26 2.39 -3.65 2.56
N GLY A 27 3.07 -3.63 1.41
CA GLY A 27 3.13 -4.77 0.49
C GLY A 27 3.74 -6.00 1.14
N LEU A 28 4.91 -5.86 1.75
CA LEU A 28 5.61 -6.97 2.42
C LEU A 28 4.86 -7.46 3.65
N GLY A 29 4.32 -6.55 4.47
CA GLY A 29 3.56 -6.91 5.68
C GLY A 29 2.29 -7.70 5.36
N MET A 30 1.57 -7.29 4.30
CA MET A 30 0.41 -8.04 3.82
C MET A 30 0.80 -9.38 3.21
N GLN A 31 1.89 -9.43 2.45
CA GLN A 31 2.41 -10.68 1.88
C GLN A 31 2.74 -11.70 2.98
N VAL A 32 3.45 -11.30 4.04
CA VAL A 32 3.76 -12.16 5.19
C VAL A 32 2.48 -12.67 5.86
N LYS A 33 1.45 -11.82 5.99
CA LYS A 33 0.16 -12.25 6.53
C LYS A 33 -0.58 -13.25 5.65
N VAL A 34 -0.53 -13.10 4.33
CA VAL A 34 -1.12 -14.08 3.40
C VAL A 34 -0.44 -15.43 3.53
N LEU A 35 0.89 -15.45 3.64
CA LEU A 35 1.65 -16.68 3.88
C LEU A 35 1.28 -17.34 5.21
N ALA A 36 1.15 -16.55 6.27
CA ALA A 36 0.78 -17.06 7.60
C ALA A 36 -0.67 -17.56 7.69
N LEU A 37 -1.59 -17.01 6.89
CA LEU A 37 -3.01 -17.40 6.90
C LEU A 37 -3.30 -18.66 6.06
N ALA A 38 -2.46 -18.98 5.07
CA ALA A 38 -2.66 -20.12 4.17
C ALA A 38 -1.34 -20.87 3.89
N PRO A 39 -0.65 -21.40 4.91
CA PRO A 39 0.63 -22.09 4.73
C PRO A 39 0.49 -23.32 3.80
N ASP A 40 -0.62 -24.05 3.92
CA ASP A 40 -0.90 -25.28 3.17
C ASP A 40 -1.17 -25.05 1.66
N ALA A 41 -1.44 -23.80 1.26
CA ALA A 41 -1.78 -23.43 -0.11
C ALA A 41 -1.04 -22.15 -0.56
N THR A 42 0.22 -22.02 -0.14
CA THR A 42 1.05 -20.83 -0.35
C THR A 42 1.06 -20.33 -1.80
N ASP A 43 1.28 -21.21 -2.78
CA ASP A 43 1.36 -20.82 -4.18
C ASP A 43 0.05 -20.23 -4.70
N VAL A 44 -1.08 -20.82 -4.29
CA VAL A 44 -2.42 -20.34 -4.65
C VAL A 44 -2.70 -19.00 -3.97
N ALA A 45 -2.42 -18.89 -2.67
CA ALA A 45 -2.63 -17.67 -1.89
C ALA A 45 -1.79 -16.50 -2.43
N MET A 46 -0.52 -16.76 -2.78
CA MET A 46 0.37 -15.77 -3.38
C MET A 46 -0.05 -15.36 -4.79
N SER A 47 -0.55 -16.30 -5.61
CA SER A 47 -1.09 -15.97 -6.94
C SER A 47 -2.33 -15.07 -6.85
N LEU A 48 -3.20 -15.34 -5.87
CA LEU A 48 -4.38 -14.51 -5.62
C LEU A 48 -3.98 -13.13 -5.10
N PHE A 49 -3.02 -13.06 -4.17
CA PHE A 49 -2.47 -11.81 -3.67
C PHE A 49 -1.90 -10.95 -4.81
N SER A 50 -1.08 -11.55 -5.67
CA SER A 50 -0.55 -10.89 -6.87
C SER A 50 -1.67 -10.44 -7.82
N GLY A 51 -2.68 -11.28 -8.04
CA GLY A 51 -3.83 -10.96 -8.88
C GLY A 51 -4.59 -9.72 -8.40
N ILE A 52 -4.90 -9.66 -7.10
CA ILE A 52 -5.58 -8.50 -6.49
C ILE A 52 -4.68 -7.26 -6.49
N PHE A 53 -3.37 -7.42 -6.27
CA PHE A 53 -2.43 -6.31 -6.30
C PHE A 53 -2.37 -5.64 -7.69
N ASN A 54 -2.30 -6.45 -8.76
CA ASN A 54 -2.34 -5.95 -10.14
C ASN A 54 -3.69 -5.29 -10.48
N LEU A 55 -4.80 -5.87 -10.02
CA LEU A 55 -6.13 -5.25 -10.17
C LEU A 55 -6.17 -3.87 -9.49
N GLY A 56 -5.59 -3.75 -8.29
CA GLY A 56 -5.48 -2.48 -7.57
C GLY A 56 -4.66 -1.43 -8.34
N ILE A 57 -3.52 -1.82 -8.92
CA ILE A 57 -2.70 -0.92 -9.75
C ILE A 57 -3.51 -0.44 -10.97
N GLY A 58 -4.15 -1.36 -11.69
CA GLY A 58 -4.95 -1.03 -12.87
C GLY A 58 -6.15 -0.13 -12.54
N ALA A 59 -6.87 -0.44 -11.47
CA ALA A 59 -7.99 0.38 -10.98
C ALA A 59 -7.52 1.77 -10.55
N GLY A 60 -6.40 1.86 -9.83
CA GLY A 60 -5.80 3.14 -9.43
C GLY A 60 -5.38 3.99 -10.62
N ALA A 61 -4.78 3.38 -11.64
CA ALA A 61 -4.41 4.07 -12.88
C ALA A 61 -5.64 4.58 -13.65
N LEU A 62 -6.69 3.76 -13.76
CA LEU A 62 -7.95 4.17 -14.40
C LEU A 62 -8.62 5.32 -13.65
N VAL A 63 -8.75 5.23 -12.32
CA VAL A 63 -9.33 6.28 -11.49
C VAL A 63 -8.48 7.56 -11.57
N GLY A 64 -7.16 7.44 -11.50
CA GLY A 64 -6.24 8.56 -11.67
C GLY A 64 -6.40 9.25 -13.04
N ASN A 65 -6.54 8.48 -14.10
CA ASN A 65 -6.83 9.00 -15.45
C ASN A 65 -8.18 9.75 -15.48
N GLN A 66 -9.23 9.20 -14.88
CA GLN A 66 -10.54 9.86 -14.85
C GLN A 66 -10.51 11.17 -14.06
N ILE A 67 -9.81 11.20 -12.93
CA ILE A 67 -9.61 12.41 -12.13
C ILE A 67 -8.83 13.45 -12.94
N SER A 68 -7.80 13.03 -13.67
CA SER A 68 -7.00 13.92 -14.51
C SER A 68 -7.81 14.52 -15.65
N LEU A 69 -8.73 13.76 -16.26
CA LEU A 69 -9.55 14.22 -17.39
C LEU A 69 -10.74 15.10 -16.97
N HIS A 70 -11.39 14.78 -15.85
CA HIS A 70 -12.66 15.41 -15.46
C HIS A 70 -12.54 16.42 -14.30
N VAL A 71 -11.45 16.38 -13.53
CA VAL A 71 -11.27 17.24 -12.35
C VAL A 71 -9.99 18.06 -12.49
N SER A 72 -8.83 17.45 -12.22
CA SER A 72 -7.50 18.03 -12.42
C SER A 72 -6.42 17.03 -12.00
N MET A 73 -5.21 17.18 -12.54
CA MET A 73 -4.05 16.38 -12.12
C MET A 73 -3.64 16.64 -10.66
N SER A 74 -3.87 17.86 -10.15
CA SER A 74 -3.59 18.23 -8.75
C SER A 74 -4.55 17.57 -7.74
N ALA A 75 -5.74 17.16 -8.18
CA ALA A 75 -6.73 16.49 -7.32
C ALA A 75 -6.41 15.02 -7.04
N ILE A 76 -5.51 14.40 -7.81
CA ILE A 76 -5.18 12.96 -7.71
C ILE A 76 -4.72 12.59 -6.30
N GLY A 77 -3.84 13.40 -5.69
CA GLY A 77 -3.34 13.12 -4.33
C GLY A 77 -4.45 13.16 -3.27
N TYR A 78 -5.34 14.16 -3.33
CA TYR A 78 -6.43 14.32 -2.37
C TYR A 78 -7.51 13.24 -2.53
N LEU A 79 -7.93 12.96 -3.77
CA LEU A 79 -8.94 11.95 -4.03
C LEU A 79 -8.39 10.53 -3.82
N GLY A 80 -7.11 10.31 -4.09
CA GLY A 80 -6.40 9.06 -3.76
C GLY A 80 -6.24 8.82 -2.26
N ALA A 81 -6.26 9.88 -1.43
CA ALA A 81 -6.21 9.74 0.02
C ALA A 81 -7.50 9.11 0.60
N ILE A 82 -8.65 9.25 -0.07
CA ILE A 82 -9.92 8.68 0.37
C ILE A 82 -9.86 7.15 0.46
N PRO A 83 -9.55 6.39 -0.62
CA PRO A 83 -9.42 4.94 -0.54
C PRO A 83 -8.26 4.51 0.37
N ALA A 84 -7.17 5.30 0.47
CA ALA A 84 -6.06 5.00 1.39
C ALA A 84 -6.51 5.05 2.86
N LEU A 85 -7.33 6.04 3.25
CA LEU A 85 -7.89 6.14 4.60
C LEU A 85 -8.86 5.00 4.91
N ILE A 86 -9.72 4.64 3.95
CA ILE A 86 -10.63 3.50 4.09
C ILE A 86 -9.83 2.21 4.29
N ALA A 87 -8.79 1.99 3.48
CA ALA A 87 -7.91 0.83 3.60
C ALA A 87 -7.18 0.80 4.95
N LEU A 88 -6.72 1.96 5.45
CA LEU A 88 -6.07 2.07 6.75
C LEU A 88 -7.03 1.69 7.90
N ILE A 89 -8.24 2.26 7.91
CA ILE A 89 -9.26 1.93 8.91
C ILE A 89 -9.56 0.43 8.88
N TRP A 90 -9.79 -0.11 7.68
CA TRP A 90 -10.08 -1.52 7.50
C TRP A 90 -8.94 -2.43 7.96
N SER A 91 -7.69 -2.07 7.64
CA SER A 91 -6.49 -2.78 8.07
C SER A 91 -6.38 -2.83 9.59
N VAL A 92 -6.57 -1.70 10.27
CA VAL A 92 -6.57 -1.64 11.75
C VAL A 92 -7.65 -2.52 12.35
N LEU A 93 -8.87 -2.50 11.79
CA LEU A 93 -9.97 -3.34 12.27
C LEU A 93 -9.68 -4.83 12.10
N ILE A 94 -9.17 -5.24 10.93
CA ILE A 94 -8.81 -6.64 10.66
C ILE A 94 -7.68 -7.10 11.57
N PHE A 95 -6.63 -6.30 11.74
CA PHE A 95 -5.49 -6.68 12.59
C PHE A 95 -5.85 -6.76 14.05
N ARG A 96 -6.81 -5.93 14.51
CA ARG A 96 -7.33 -6.02 15.87
C ARG A 96 -8.25 -7.22 16.06
N LYS A 97 -9.04 -7.58 15.05
CA LYS A 97 -9.99 -8.70 15.10
C LYS A 97 -9.33 -10.07 14.94
N TRP A 98 -8.31 -10.16 14.08
CA TRP A 98 -7.54 -11.36 13.80
C TRP A 98 -6.04 -11.05 13.97
N PRO A 99 -5.56 -10.92 15.21
CA PRO A 99 -4.13 -10.89 15.47
C PRO A 99 -3.57 -12.25 15.04
N VAL A 100 -2.75 -12.24 14.00
CA VAL A 100 -1.98 -13.43 13.63
C VAL A 100 -0.94 -13.58 14.72
N ALA A 101 -1.13 -14.57 15.60
CA ALA A 101 -0.11 -14.96 16.55
C ALA A 101 1.09 -15.42 15.72
N MET A 102 2.19 -14.66 15.78
CA MET A 102 3.49 -15.23 15.45
C MET A 102 3.72 -16.25 16.57
N GLU A 103 3.36 -17.52 16.33
CA GLU A 103 3.73 -18.59 17.27
C GLU A 103 5.23 -18.50 17.52
N GLU A 104 5.56 -18.42 18.81
CA GLU A 104 6.90 -18.56 19.36
C GLU A 104 7.64 -19.72 18.68
N GLN A 105 8.59 -19.43 17.80
CA GLN A 105 9.75 -20.30 17.57
C GLN A 105 10.71 -20.22 18.78
N SER A 106 10.20 -20.53 19.97
CA SER A 106 10.99 -20.75 21.17
C SER A 106 10.55 -22.03 21.88
N SER A 107 10.61 -23.15 21.16
CA SER A 107 10.74 -24.46 21.80
C SER A 107 11.16 -25.49 20.77
N HIS A 108 12.47 -25.64 20.56
CA HIS A 108 13.16 -26.93 20.38
C HIS A 108 14.67 -26.67 20.44
N GLY A 109 15.16 -26.50 21.67
CA GLY A 109 16.52 -26.89 22.06
C GLY A 109 16.52 -28.33 22.54
#